data_AF-A0A7S3KIU1-F1
#
_entry.id   AF-A0A7S3KIU1-F1
#
_cell.length_a   1.000
_cell.length_b   1.000
_cell.length_c   1.000
_cell.angle_alpha   90.00
_cell.angle_beta   90.00
_cell.angle_gamma   90.00
#
_symmetry.space_group_name_H-M   'P 1'
#
loop_
_entity.id
_entity.type
_entity.pdbx_description
1 polymer ?
#
loop_
_entity_poly.entity_id
_entity_poly.type
_entity_poly.pdbx_seq_one_letter_code
_entity_poly.pdbx_strand_id
1 'polypeptide(L)'
;MNHTSDISLTADSILDKFQKETADKTAEERATYLEEFKEFQEEHKSHASQGQTEAPTSSKKVLHHFVAFIMNSANQLVELDGTKDGPAVIQDDCEDLLKGVATELQRRLADGNITESLSM
;
A
#
# COMPACT_ATOMS: atom_id res chain seq x y z
N MET A 1 -6.64 -4.55 2.97
CA MET A 1 -8.05 -4.09 2.79
C MET A 1 -8.56 -3.64 4.13
N ASN A 2 -8.79 -2.33 4.32
CA ASN A 2 -9.10 -1.77 5.65
C ASN A 2 -10.38 -0.93 5.72
N HIS A 3 -11.06 -0.70 4.58
CA HIS A 3 -12.30 0.08 4.49
C HIS A 3 -13.39 -0.67 3.71
N THR A 4 -13.42 -2.01 3.80
CA THR A 4 -14.40 -2.85 3.08
C THR A 4 -15.83 -2.75 3.65
N SER A 5 -16.01 -2.14 4.82
CA SER A 5 -17.33 -1.74 5.34
C SER A 5 -17.90 -0.53 4.60
N ASP A 6 -17.03 0.35 4.10
CA ASP A 6 -17.40 1.63 3.49
C ASP A 6 -17.42 1.54 1.96
N ILE A 7 -16.59 0.64 1.41
CA ILE A 7 -16.41 0.44 -0.03
C ILE A 7 -16.71 -1.01 -0.38
N SER A 8 -17.76 -1.21 -1.18
CA SER A 8 -18.09 -2.52 -1.72
C SER A 8 -17.20 -2.88 -2.92
N LEU A 9 -16.68 -4.09 -2.93
CA LEU A 9 -16.00 -4.65 -4.09
C LEU A 9 -17.01 -5.23 -5.07
N THR A 10 -16.75 -5.08 -6.37
CA THR A 10 -17.52 -5.78 -7.39
C THR A 10 -17.36 -7.29 -7.19
N ALA A 11 -18.47 -8.01 -7.15
CA ALA A 11 -18.48 -9.46 -7.01
C ALA A 11 -17.61 -10.13 -8.10
N ASP A 12 -16.82 -11.12 -7.69
CA ASP A 12 -15.90 -11.88 -8.54
C ASP A 12 -14.79 -11.05 -9.21
N SER A 13 -14.62 -9.79 -8.81
CA SER A 13 -13.43 -9.02 -9.15
C SER A 13 -12.17 -9.62 -8.52
N ILE A 14 -11.01 -9.31 -9.09
CA ILE A 14 -9.70 -9.76 -8.58
C ILE A 14 -9.52 -9.43 -7.10
N LEU A 15 -9.92 -8.21 -6.71
CA LEU A 15 -9.85 -7.76 -5.34
C LEU A 15 -10.84 -8.49 -4.42
N ASP A 16 -12.05 -8.79 -4.89
CA ASP A 16 -13.05 -9.57 -4.15
C ASP A 16 -12.59 -11.02 -3.93
N LYS A 17 -12.08 -11.68 -4.97
CA LYS A 17 -11.47 -13.01 -4.89
C LYS A 17 -10.33 -13.04 -3.89
N PHE A 18 -9.39 -12.08 -3.99
CA PHE A 18 -8.27 -11.97 -3.07
C PHE A 18 -8.75 -11.81 -1.62
N GLN A 19 -9.72 -10.92 -1.38
CA GLN A 19 -10.25 -10.67 -0.05
C GLN A 19 -10.91 -11.92 0.57
N LYS A 20 -11.70 -12.66 -0.20
CA LYS A 20 -12.35 -13.90 0.26
C LYS A 20 -11.33 -14.98 0.63
N GLU A 21 -10.30 -15.16 -0.20
CA GLU A 21 -9.28 -16.19 0.00
C GLU A 21 -8.31 -15.86 1.16
N THR A 22 -8.17 -14.57 1.48
CA THR A 22 -7.17 -14.10 2.46
C THR A 22 -7.74 -13.63 3.79
N ALA A 23 -9.06 -13.66 3.96
CA ALA A 23 -9.74 -13.12 5.13
C ALA A 23 -9.17 -13.65 6.45
N ASP A 24 -8.98 -14.96 6.55
CA ASP A 24 -8.55 -15.64 7.78
C ASP A 24 -7.04 -15.97 7.82
N LYS A 25 -6.26 -15.46 6.86
CA LYS A 25 -4.82 -15.73 6.72
C LYS A 25 -3.95 -14.75 7.52
N THR A 26 -2.77 -15.19 7.95
CA THR A 26 -1.73 -14.31 8.53
C THR A 26 -1.13 -13.39 7.47
N ALA A 27 -0.40 -12.34 7.87
CA ALA A 27 0.23 -11.42 6.93
C ALA A 27 1.17 -12.14 5.93
N GLU A 28 1.94 -13.11 6.41
CA GLU A 28 2.86 -13.92 5.62
C GLU A 28 2.10 -14.80 4.64
N GLU A 29 1.04 -15.48 5.08
CA GLU A 29 0.21 -16.31 4.21
C GLU A 29 -0.50 -15.47 3.13
N ARG A 30 -0.89 -14.23 3.45
CA ARG A 30 -1.44 -13.29 2.47
C ARG A 30 -0.40 -12.88 1.43
N ALA A 31 0.85 -12.64 1.85
CA ALA A 31 1.95 -12.33 0.95
C ALA A 31 2.24 -13.51 0.01
N THR A 32 2.37 -14.73 0.55
CA THR A 32 2.54 -15.94 -0.27
C THR A 32 1.38 -16.15 -1.25
N TYR A 33 0.14 -15.93 -0.82
CA TYR A 33 -1.00 -16.04 -1.73
C TYR A 33 -0.91 -15.01 -2.87
N LEU A 34 -0.52 -13.77 -2.59
CA LEU A 34 -0.34 -12.73 -3.62
C LEU A 34 0.75 -13.11 -4.64
N GLU A 35 1.84 -13.73 -4.18
CA GLU A 35 2.93 -14.23 -5.03
C GLU A 35 2.51 -15.36 -5.99
N GLU A 36 1.43 -16.08 -5.67
CA GLU A 36 0.89 -17.16 -6.51
C GLU A 36 -0.34 -16.71 -7.32
N PHE A 37 -0.94 -15.56 -6.99
CA PHE A 37 -2.20 -15.11 -7.58
C PHE A 37 -2.01 -14.49 -8.98
N LYS A 38 -2.00 -15.36 -10.00
CA LYS A 38 -1.71 -15.01 -11.40
C LYS A 38 -2.55 -13.87 -11.97
N GLU A 39 -3.85 -13.86 -11.71
CA GLU A 39 -4.78 -12.83 -12.22
C GLU A 39 -4.33 -11.43 -11.77
N PHE A 40 -3.86 -11.32 -10.51
CA PHE A 40 -3.33 -10.07 -9.98
C PHE A 40 -2.00 -9.68 -10.64
N GLN A 41 -1.10 -10.64 -10.85
CA GLN A 41 0.21 -10.40 -11.47
C GLN A 41 0.08 -9.92 -12.92
N GLU A 42 -0.84 -10.51 -13.69
CA GLU A 42 -1.11 -10.14 -15.08
C GLU A 42 -1.67 -8.72 -15.16
N GLU A 43 -2.65 -8.39 -14.33
CA GLU A 43 -3.21 -7.03 -14.27
C GLU A 43 -2.18 -6.01 -13.78
N HIS A 44 -1.40 -6.32 -12.75
CA HIS A 44 -0.34 -5.44 -12.28
C HIS A 44 0.70 -5.17 -13.38
N LYS A 45 1.12 -6.21 -14.11
CA LYS A 45 2.08 -6.07 -15.23
C LYS A 45 1.51 -5.22 -16.37
N SER A 46 0.22 -5.39 -16.68
CA SER A 46 -0.48 -4.57 -17.68
C SER A 46 -0.44 -3.10 -17.29
N HIS A 47 -0.78 -2.77 -16.04
CA HIS A 47 -0.79 -1.40 -15.54
C HIS A 47 0.62 -0.80 -15.36
N ALA A 48 1.60 -1.61 -14.98
CA ALA A 48 3.00 -1.19 -14.89
C ALA A 48 3.60 -0.81 -16.26
N SER A 49 3.00 -1.28 -17.36
CA SER A 49 3.38 -0.91 -18.73
C SER A 49 2.66 0.35 -19.23
N GLN A 50 1.78 0.94 -18.41
CA GLN A 50 1.08 2.19 -18.70
C GLN A 50 1.80 3.37 -18.03
N GLY A 51 1.33 4.58 -18.32
CA GLY A 51 1.89 5.83 -17.80
C GLY A 51 2.66 6.61 -18.85
N GLN A 52 3.28 7.71 -18.42
CA GLN A 52 3.99 8.63 -19.32
C GLN A 52 5.46 8.22 -19.56
N THR A 53 5.95 7.20 -18.85
CA THR A 53 7.34 6.72 -18.90
C THR A 53 7.37 5.24 -19.24
N GLU A 54 8.41 4.81 -19.96
CA GLU A 54 8.61 3.37 -20.21
C GLU A 54 8.89 2.62 -18.92
N ALA A 55 8.34 1.40 -18.81
CA ALA A 55 8.61 0.52 -17.70
C ALA A 55 10.12 0.20 -17.62
N PRO A 56 10.74 0.25 -16.43
CA PRO A 56 12.14 -0.06 -16.28
C PRO A 56 12.41 -1.53 -16.64
N THR A 57 13.58 -1.79 -17.23
CA THR A 57 14.05 -3.16 -17.44
C THR A 57 14.30 -3.83 -16.09
N SER A 58 14.01 -5.13 -15.98
CA SER A 58 14.08 -5.92 -14.74
C SER A 58 15.45 -5.93 -14.02
N SER A 59 16.51 -5.45 -14.66
CA SER A 59 17.86 -5.32 -14.10
C SER A 59 18.12 -4.00 -13.35
N LYS A 60 17.23 -3.01 -13.41
CA LYS A 60 17.42 -1.73 -12.72
C LYS A 60 17.01 -1.84 -11.26
N LYS A 61 17.87 -1.33 -10.36
CA LYS A 61 17.57 -1.23 -8.92
C LYS A 61 16.37 -0.30 -8.73
N VAL A 62 15.29 -0.82 -8.13
CA VAL A 62 14.14 -0.01 -7.71
C VAL A 62 14.45 0.62 -6.36
N LEU A 63 14.34 1.95 -6.30
CA LEU A 63 14.71 2.75 -5.12
C LEU A 63 13.49 3.41 -4.47
N HIS A 64 12.38 3.47 -5.19
CA HIS A 64 11.12 4.02 -4.69
C HIS A 64 10.29 2.91 -4.06
N HIS A 65 9.56 3.27 -3.01
CA HIS A 65 8.73 2.36 -2.23
C HIS A 65 7.35 2.96 -2.01
N PHE A 66 6.30 2.14 -2.15
CA PHE A 66 4.93 2.55 -1.89
C PHE A 66 4.50 2.06 -0.51
N VAL A 67 3.88 2.95 0.26
CA VAL A 67 3.22 2.65 1.54
C VAL A 67 1.80 3.19 1.51
N ALA A 68 0.93 2.65 2.36
CA ALA A 68 -0.44 3.14 2.52
C ALA A 68 -0.65 3.71 3.92
N PHE A 69 -1.36 4.84 4.00
CA PHE A 69 -1.83 5.39 5.27
C PHE A 69 -3.33 5.20 5.39
N ILE A 70 -3.81 4.81 6.57
CA ILE A 70 -5.22 4.70 6.89
C ILE A 70 -5.53 5.39 8.23
N MET A 71 -6.80 5.70 8.44
CA MET A 71 -7.34 5.98 9.76
C MET A 71 -8.07 4.74 10.23
N ASN A 72 -7.63 4.15 11.34
CA ASN A 72 -8.29 2.96 11.89
C ASN A 72 -9.54 3.35 12.71
N SER A 73 -10.29 2.35 13.18
CA SER A 73 -11.50 2.55 13.99
C SER A 73 -11.25 3.14 15.38
N ALA A 74 -9.99 3.22 15.81
CA ALA A 74 -9.56 3.87 17.05
C ALA A 74 -9.10 5.32 16.82
N ASN A 75 -9.38 5.92 15.65
CA ASN A 75 -8.93 7.25 15.24
C ASN A 75 -7.40 7.41 15.29
N GLN A 76 -6.65 6.36 14.96
CA GLN A 76 -5.20 6.43 14.85
C GLN A 76 -4.79 6.53 13.38
N LEU A 77 -3.77 7.34 13.11
CA LEU A 77 -3.06 7.36 11.83
C LEU A 77 -2.11 6.16 11.79
N VAL A 78 -2.34 5.24 10.86
CA VAL A 78 -1.57 4.00 10.74
C VAL A 78 -0.91 3.92 9.37
N GLU A 79 0.39 3.63 9.35
CA GLU A 79 1.14 3.28 8.15
C GLU A 79 1.14 1.76 7.95
N LEU A 80 0.86 1.34 6.73
CA LEU A 80 0.91 -0.03 6.26
C LEU A 80 2.05 -0.15 5.24
N ASP A 81 3.10 -0.84 5.66
CA ASP A 81 4.29 -1.09 4.87
C ASP A 81 4.59 -2.60 4.92
N GLY A 82 4.49 -3.27 3.77
CA GLY A 82 4.71 -4.72 3.68
C GLY A 82 6.15 -5.17 3.98
N THR A 83 7.09 -4.23 4.14
CA THR A 83 8.48 -4.52 4.52
C THR A 83 8.72 -4.45 6.04
N LYS A 84 7.72 -4.03 6.82
CA LYS A 84 7.79 -3.89 8.27
C LYS A 84 7.00 -4.99 8.98
N ASP A 85 7.38 -5.27 10.23
CA ASP A 85 6.69 -6.21 11.11
C ASP A 85 5.37 -5.58 11.62
N GLY A 86 4.35 -5.64 10.77
CA GLY A 86 2.99 -5.21 11.07
C GLY A 86 2.74 -3.69 10.92
N PRO A 87 1.51 -3.26 11.23
CA PRO A 87 1.10 -1.86 11.10
C PRO A 87 1.84 -0.94 12.07
N ALA A 88 2.28 0.23 11.59
CA ALA A 88 2.92 1.24 12.43
C ALA A 88 1.94 2.36 12.79
N VAL A 89 1.66 2.54 14.08
CA VAL A 89 0.87 3.68 14.57
C VAL A 89 1.77 4.91 14.56
N ILE A 90 1.37 5.93 13.79
CA ILE A 90 2.12 7.18 13.61
C ILE A 90 1.62 8.25 14.58
N GLN A 91 0.30 8.33 14.75
CA GLN A 91 -0.34 9.34 15.58
C GLN A 91 -1.62 8.78 16.18
N ASP A 92 -1.83 9.02 17.48
CA ASP A 92 -3.12 8.85 18.14
C ASP A 92 -4.02 10.07 17.88
N ASP A 93 -5.32 9.91 18.14
CA ASP A 93 -6.32 11.00 18.07
C ASP A 93 -6.27 11.80 16.75
N CYS A 94 -6.08 11.12 15.64
CA CYS A 94 -6.09 11.70 14.30
C CYS A 94 -7.53 11.93 13.84
N GLU A 95 -7.93 13.20 13.73
CA GLU A 95 -9.28 13.59 13.28
C GLU A 95 -9.38 13.74 11.75
N ASP A 96 -8.26 13.92 11.05
CA ASP A 96 -8.21 14.24 9.63
C ASP A 96 -7.05 13.49 8.96
N LEU A 97 -7.40 12.47 8.16
CA LEU A 97 -6.44 11.59 7.49
C LEU A 97 -5.47 12.38 6.60
N LEU A 98 -6.00 13.31 5.79
CA LEU A 98 -5.20 14.02 4.81
C LEU A 98 -4.20 14.96 5.49
N LYS A 99 -4.65 15.70 6.51
CA LYS A 99 -3.77 16.58 7.28
C LYS A 99 -2.75 15.79 8.08
N GLY A 100 -3.17 14.71 8.75
CA GLY A 100 -2.26 13.85 9.52
C GLY A 100 -1.15 13.26 8.64
N VAL A 101 -1.51 12.73 7.46
CA VAL A 101 -0.53 12.23 6.49
C VAL A 101 0.38 13.35 5.99
N ALA A 102 -0.16 14.52 5.63
CA ALA A 102 0.65 15.64 5.17
C ALA A 102 1.68 16.08 6.22
N THR A 103 1.29 16.16 7.50
CA THR A 103 2.20 16.47 8.61
C THR A 103 3.29 15.42 8.77
N GLU A 104 2.95 14.12 8.70
CA GLU A 104 3.94 13.05 8.77
C GLU A 104 4.91 13.07 7.59
N LEU A 105 4.43 13.33 6.37
CA LEU A 105 5.28 13.44 5.18
C LEU A 105 6.24 14.64 5.30
N GLN A 106 5.77 15.79 5.79
CA GLN A 106 6.62 16.95 6.05
C GLN A 106 7.71 16.64 7.07
N ARG A 107 7.37 15.92 8.15
CA ARG A 107 8.34 15.46 9.15
C ARG A 107 9.39 14.54 8.54
N ARG A 108 8.98 13.52 7.77
CA ARG A 108 9.90 12.59 7.10
C ARG A 108 10.81 13.28 6.09
N LEU A 109 10.31 14.30 5.38
CA LEU A 109 11.10 15.08 4.45
C LEU A 109 12.15 15.92 5.19
N ALA A 110 11.76 16.58 6.28
CA ALA A 110 12.67 17.36 7.12
C ALA A 110 13.78 16.50 7.76
N ASP A 111 13.45 15.26 8.14
CA ASP A 111 14.40 14.29 8.68
C ASP A 111 15.30 13.65 7.59
N GLY A 112 15.01 13.87 6.31
CA GLY A 112 15.71 13.24 5.19
C GLY A 112 15.40 11.75 5.00
N ASN A 113 14.31 11.25 5.61
CA ASN A 113 13.86 9.86 5.49
C ASN A 113 13.19 9.57 4.14
N ILE A 114 12.65 10.61 3.50
CA ILE A 114 12.08 10.55 2.14
C ILE A 114 12.60 11.73 1.32
N THR A 115 12.48 11.62 0.00
CA THR A 115 12.89 12.66 -0.95
C THR A 115 11.75 13.00 -1.89
N GLU A 116 11.65 14.27 -2.27
CA GLU A 116 10.77 14.74 -3.35
C GLU A 116 11.37 14.50 -4.75
N SER A 117 12.65 14.08 -4.81
CA SER A 117 13.33 13.82 -6.08
C SER A 117 12.84 12.53 -6.73
N LEU A 118 12.22 12.67 -7.91
CA LEU A 118 11.95 11.56 -8.84
C LEU A 118 13.20 11.14 -9.64
N SER A 119 14.33 11.83 -9.47
CA SER A 119 15.58 11.61 -10.18
C SER A 119 16.68 11.12 -9.24
N MET A 120 17.32 10.02 -9.62
CA MET A 120 18.76 9.85 -9.43
C MET A 120 19.44 10.05 -10.78
#